data_AF-K0IKJ4-F1
#
_entry.id   AF-K0IKJ4-F1
#
_cell.length_a   1.000
_cell.length_b   1.000
_cell.length_c   1.000
_cell.angle_alpha   90.00
_cell.angle_beta   90.00
_cell.angle_gamma   90.00
#
_symmetry.space_group_name_H-M   'P 1'
#
loop_
_entity.id
_entity.type
_entity.pdbx_description
1 polymer ?
#
loop_
_entity_poly.entity_id
_entity_poly.type
_entity_poly.pdbx_seq_one_letter_code
_entity_poly.pdbx_strand_id
1 'polypeptide(L)'
;MNMVRAKKSYQRSSDSPENLVSPYEDISTRQFHITGETFPTLALGICDNCHWCYSCINARGVIKVCPVCGEEVSQIPMDIDEICLIEEDEKRGITLNFDRRLPLR
;
A
#
# COMPACT_ATOMS: atom_id res chain seq x y z
N MET A 1 -46.32 -29.90 39.56
CA MET A 1 -44.86 -30.00 39.35
C MET A 1 -44.61 -30.13 37.85
N ASN A 2 -44.28 -29.02 37.18
CA ASN A 2 -43.93 -29.04 35.75
C ASN A 2 -42.48 -28.57 35.61
N MET A 3 -41.57 -29.50 35.27
CA MET A 3 -40.19 -29.18 34.92
C MET A 3 -40.15 -28.74 33.45
N VAL A 4 -39.90 -27.45 33.20
CA VAL A 4 -39.56 -26.95 31.86
C VAL A 4 -38.05 -27.05 31.70
N ARG A 5 -37.57 -28.04 30.94
CA ARG A 5 -36.16 -28.15 30.53
C ARG A 5 -35.85 -27.04 29.53
N ALA A 6 -35.04 -26.06 29.93
CA ALA A 6 -34.45 -25.09 29.01
C ALA A 6 -33.44 -25.81 28.09
N LYS A 7 -33.70 -25.82 26.79
CA LYS A 7 -32.71 -26.22 25.77
C LYS A 7 -31.69 -25.10 25.65
N LYS A 8 -30.50 -25.28 26.23
CA LYS A 8 -29.35 -24.40 26.01
C LYS A 8 -28.83 -24.66 24.59
N SER A 9 -29.16 -23.80 23.64
CA SER A 9 -28.56 -23.81 22.31
C SER A 9 -27.08 -23.42 22.45
N TYR A 10 -26.20 -24.38 22.19
CA TYR A 10 -24.76 -24.15 22.10
C TYR A 10 -24.50 -23.43 20.77
N GLN A 11 -24.44 -22.09 20.78
CA GLN A 11 -23.89 -21.35 19.66
C GLN A 11 -22.38 -21.62 19.64
N ARG A 12 -21.97 -22.51 18.74
CA ARG A 12 -20.58 -22.63 18.29
C ARG A 12 -20.32 -21.36 17.46
N SER A 13 -19.74 -20.32 18.07
CA SER A 13 -19.18 -19.21 17.31
C SER A 13 -17.99 -19.75 16.52
N SER A 14 -18.24 -20.11 15.27
CA SER A 14 -17.22 -20.45 14.27
C SER A 14 -16.64 -19.17 13.66
N ASP A 15 -16.30 -18.19 14.51
CA ASP A 15 -15.62 -17.00 14.03
C ASP A 15 -14.16 -17.36 13.88
N SER A 16 -13.83 -17.77 12.66
CA SER A 16 -12.48 -18.07 12.24
C SER A 16 -11.63 -16.79 12.39
N PRO A 17 -10.41 -16.86 12.93
CA PRO A 17 -9.58 -15.70 13.22
C PRO A 17 -9.30 -14.82 11.99
N GLU A 18 -9.45 -15.33 10.77
CA GLU A 18 -9.43 -14.52 9.54
C GLU A 18 -10.54 -13.44 9.47
N ASN A 19 -11.70 -13.62 10.11
CA ASN A 19 -12.77 -12.61 10.13
C ASN A 19 -12.42 -11.38 10.99
N LEU A 20 -11.39 -11.47 11.85
CA LEU A 20 -10.89 -10.35 12.64
C LEU A 20 -9.87 -9.51 11.86
N VAL A 21 -9.39 -10.02 10.72
CA VAL A 21 -8.54 -9.29 9.80
C VAL A 21 -9.46 -8.67 8.77
N SER A 22 -9.87 -7.42 8.99
CA SER A 22 -10.47 -6.64 7.92
C SER A 22 -9.52 -6.71 6.72
N PRO A 23 -9.96 -7.13 5.52
CA PRO A 23 -9.14 -6.98 4.34
C PRO A 23 -8.79 -5.49 4.27
N TYR A 24 -7.48 -5.22 4.21
CA TYR A 24 -7.02 -3.85 4.06
C TYR A 24 -7.57 -3.34 2.73
N GLU A 25 -8.40 -2.30 2.80
CA GLU A 25 -8.91 -1.58 1.65
C GLU A 25 -8.15 -0.26 1.59
N ASP A 26 -7.37 -0.06 0.52
CA ASP A 26 -6.64 1.18 0.32
C ASP A 26 -7.62 2.36 0.14
N ILE A 27 -7.14 3.56 0.43
CA ILE A 27 -7.97 4.77 0.42
C ILE A 27 -8.55 5.02 -1.00
N SER A 28 -7.84 4.64 -2.06
CA SER A 28 -8.31 4.80 -3.44
C SER A 28 -9.49 3.88 -3.73
N THR A 29 -9.41 2.60 -3.33
CA THR A 29 -10.51 1.64 -3.46
C THR A 29 -11.73 2.10 -2.65
N ARG A 30 -11.52 2.55 -1.41
CA ARG A 30 -12.61 3.06 -0.57
C ARG A 30 -13.27 4.30 -1.17
N GLN A 31 -12.48 5.25 -1.70
CA GLN A 31 -13.01 6.45 -2.34
C GLN A 31 -13.80 6.11 -3.60
N PHE A 32 -13.30 5.19 -4.41
CA PHE A 32 -14.00 4.73 -5.61
C PHE A 32 -15.38 4.13 -5.28
N HIS A 33 -15.49 3.37 -4.18
CA HIS A 33 -16.79 2.86 -3.72
C HIS A 33 -17.76 3.95 -3.26
N ILE A 34 -17.27 5.09 -2.76
CA ILE A 34 -18.10 6.20 -2.24
C ILE A 34 -18.51 7.17 -3.35
N THR A 35 -17.54 7.64 -4.15
CA THR A 35 -17.77 8.72 -5.14
C THR A 35 -17.58 8.29 -6.59
N GLY A 36 -17.03 7.10 -6.84
CA GLY A 36 -16.63 6.66 -8.18
C GLY A 36 -15.34 7.31 -8.70
N GLU A 37 -14.66 8.11 -7.89
CA GLU A 37 -13.42 8.79 -8.24
C GLU A 37 -12.20 8.01 -7.75
N THR A 38 -11.09 8.11 -8.48
CA THR A 38 -9.79 7.54 -8.10
C THR A 38 -8.78 8.64 -7.82
N PHE A 39 -7.94 8.46 -6.80
CA PHE A 39 -6.82 9.36 -6.58
C PHE A 39 -5.76 9.26 -7.69
N PRO A 40 -4.94 10.31 -7.86
CA PRO A 40 -3.74 10.25 -8.69
C PRO A 40 -2.87 9.03 -8.38
N THR A 41 -2.42 8.31 -9.40
CA THR A 41 -1.41 7.25 -9.22
C THR A 41 -0.08 7.88 -8.85
N LEU A 42 0.47 7.53 -7.69
CA LEU A 42 1.83 7.88 -7.31
C LEU A 42 2.77 6.77 -7.76
N ALA A 43 3.95 7.15 -8.24
CA ALA A 43 4.99 6.18 -8.59
C ALA A 43 6.37 6.72 -8.22
N LEU A 44 7.22 5.83 -7.73
CA LEU A 44 8.65 6.04 -7.55
C LEU A 44 9.36 5.40 -8.76
N GLY A 45 10.07 6.20 -9.53
CA GLY A 45 10.96 5.73 -10.58
C GLY A 45 12.39 5.62 -10.07
N ILE A 46 13.06 4.49 -10.33
CA ILE A 46 14.45 4.22 -9.96
C ILE A 46 15.21 3.67 -11.17
N CYS A 47 16.39 4.20 -11.42
CA CYS A 47 17.34 3.63 -12.37
C CYS A 47 18.20 2.57 -11.68
N ASP A 48 18.10 1.32 -12.15
CA ASP A 48 18.85 0.19 -11.57
C ASP A 48 20.36 0.25 -11.86
N ASN A 49 20.80 1.13 -12.77
CA ASN A 49 22.20 1.28 -13.14
C ASN A 49 22.92 2.39 -12.37
N CYS A 50 22.32 3.58 -12.27
CA CYS A 50 22.96 4.75 -11.65
C CYS A 50 22.25 5.28 -10.40
N HIS A 51 21.19 4.59 -9.94
CA HIS A 51 20.42 4.91 -8.75
C HIS A 51 19.72 6.26 -8.74
N TRP A 52 19.71 6.99 -9.87
CA TRP A 52 18.87 8.17 -10.00
C TRP A 52 17.40 7.81 -9.79
N CYS A 53 16.70 8.60 -8.98
CA CYS A 53 15.30 8.35 -8.63
C CYS A 53 14.44 9.61 -8.69
N TYR A 54 13.13 9.43 -8.87
CA TYR A 54 12.14 10.50 -8.81
C TYR A 54 10.79 9.97 -8.33
N SER A 55 9.99 10.83 -7.70
CA SER A 55 8.57 10.55 -7.43
C SER A 55 7.70 11.38 -8.38
N CYS A 56 6.65 10.80 -8.95
CA CYS A 56 5.68 11.54 -9.77
C CYS A 56 4.24 11.33 -9.31
N ILE A 57 3.44 12.38 -9.51
CA ILE A 57 1.99 12.37 -9.33
C ILE A 57 1.36 12.25 -10.72
N ASN A 58 0.68 11.14 -10.99
CA ASN A 58 0.08 10.73 -12.27
C ASN A 58 1.04 10.17 -13.32
N ALA A 59 0.50 9.29 -14.17
CA ALA A 59 1.21 8.64 -15.28
C ALA A 59 1.82 9.61 -16.32
N ARG A 60 1.34 10.85 -16.40
CA ARG A 60 1.89 11.86 -17.33
C ARG A 60 3.29 12.34 -16.95
N GLY A 61 3.65 12.26 -15.67
CA GLY A 61 4.96 12.66 -15.16
C GLY A 61 6.02 11.55 -15.21
N VAL A 62 5.67 10.39 -15.79
CA VAL A 62 6.53 9.21 -15.79
C VAL A 62 7.67 9.38 -16.80
N ILE A 63 8.89 9.35 -16.28
CA ILE A 63 10.14 9.27 -17.02
C ILE A 63 10.50 7.80 -17.19
N LYS A 64 10.51 7.33 -18.45
CA LYS A 64 10.82 5.93 -18.81
C LYS A 64 12.31 5.65 -18.99
N VAL A 65 13.10 6.69 -19.27
CA VAL A 65 14.52 6.59 -19.59
C VAL A 65 15.29 7.49 -18.65
N CYS A 66 16.32 6.95 -18.01
CA CYS A 66 17.14 7.65 -17.05
C CYS A 66 17.85 8.83 -17.73
N PRO A 67 17.69 10.07 -17.24
CA PRO A 67 18.33 11.23 -17.83
C PRO A 67 19.86 11.26 -17.60
N VAL A 68 20.38 10.40 -16.72
CA VAL A 68 21.81 10.35 -16.35
C VAL A 68 22.56 9.34 -17.21
N CYS A 69 22.07 8.12 -17.35
CA CYS A 69 22.78 7.04 -18.06
C CYS A 69 22.04 6.47 -19.28
N GLY A 70 20.81 6.90 -19.56
CA GLY A 70 20.04 6.45 -20.73
C GLY A 70 19.39 5.08 -20.61
N GLU A 71 19.50 4.41 -19.46
CA GLU A 71 18.88 3.11 -19.19
C GLU A 71 17.39 3.23 -18.85
N GLU A 72 16.64 2.13 -18.99
CA GLU A 72 15.23 2.08 -18.61
C GLU A 72 15.05 2.30 -17.10
N VAL A 73 13.97 2.98 -16.72
CA VAL A 73 13.64 3.29 -15.33
C VAL A 73 12.56 2.34 -14.83
N SER A 74 12.89 1.59 -13.78
CA SER A 74 11.97 0.75 -13.02
C SER A 74 10.98 1.60 -12.22
N GLN A 75 9.72 1.16 -12.15
CA GLN A 75 8.65 1.88 -11.47
C GLN A 75 8.05 1.05 -10.34
N ILE A 76 7.92 1.70 -9.19
CA ILE A 76 7.28 1.14 -8.01
C ILE A 76 6.01 1.96 -7.75
N PRO A 77 4.80 1.36 -7.87
CA PRO A 77 3.57 2.05 -7.54
C PRO A 77 3.52 2.38 -6.04
N MET A 78 2.97 3.54 -5.70
CA MET A 78 2.79 3.98 -4.31
C MET A 78 1.32 4.38 -4.08
N ASP A 79 0.82 4.10 -2.89
CA ASP A 79 -0.48 4.60 -2.44
C ASP A 79 -0.37 6.04 -1.94
N ILE A 80 -1.48 6.78 -1.95
CA ILE A 80 -1.53 8.20 -1.54
C ILE A 80 -1.25 8.41 -0.04
N ASP A 81 -1.46 7.37 0.77
CA ASP A 81 -1.18 7.33 2.20
C ASP A 81 0.16 6.65 2.53
N GLU A 82 0.96 6.31 1.53
CA GLU A 82 2.30 5.77 1.74
C GLU A 82 3.37 6.87 1.72
N ILE A 83 4.25 6.81 2.71
CA ILE A 83 5.52 7.54 2.72
C ILE A 83 6.62 6.58 2.28
N CYS A 84 7.35 6.94 1.24
CA CYS A 84 8.58 6.25 0.86
C CYS A 84 9.78 6.90 1.56
N LEU A 85 10.45 6.13 2.43
CA LEU A 85 11.73 6.48 3.05
C LEU A 85 12.85 5.80 2.26
N ILE A 86 13.82 6.60 1.84
CA ILE A 86 15.00 6.15 1.11
C ILE A 86 16.19 6.28 2.04
N GLU A 87 16.81 5.14 2.37
CA GLU A 87 18.01 5.07 3.21
C GLU A 87 19.17 4.53 2.38
N GLU A 88 20.34 5.16 2.49
CA GLU A 88 21.56 4.72 1.84
C GLU A 88 22.55 4.18 2.88
N ASP A 89 23.06 2.98 2.65
CA ASP A 89 24.13 2.37 3.45
C ASP A 89 25.23 1.87 2.52
N GLU A 90 26.49 2.24 2.80
CA GLU A 90 27.63 1.92 1.93
C GLU A 90 27.84 0.40 1.72
N LYS A 91 27.37 -0.47 2.63
CA LYS A 91 27.52 -1.92 2.55
C LYS A 91 26.30 -2.62 1.98
N ARG A 92 25.10 -2.07 2.21
CA ARG A 92 23.80 -2.68 1.86
C ARG A 92 23.16 -2.03 0.64
N GLY A 93 23.67 -0.90 0.18
CA GLY A 93 23.10 -0.11 -0.90
C GLY A 93 21.89 0.72 -0.44
N ILE A 94 20.93 0.91 -1.34
CA ILE A 94 19.71 1.69 -1.08
C ILE A 94 18.61 0.77 -0.54
N THR A 95 18.00 1.18 0.57
CA THR A 95 16.82 0.54 1.15
C THR A 95 15.61 1.45 0.99
N LEU A 96 14.51 0.90 0.49
CA LEU A 96 13.23 1.59 0.33
C LEU A 96 12.25 1.04 1.36
N ASN A 97 11.73 1.91 2.23
CA ASN A 97 10.69 1.57 3.21
C ASN A 97 9.40 2.32 2.86
N PHE A 98 8.30 1.59 2.70
CA PHE A 98 6.97 2.16 2.47
C PHE A 98 6.17 2.05 3.77
N ASP A 99 5.87 3.19 4.40
CA ASP A 99 5.13 3.25 5.66
C ASP A 99 3.85 4.08 5.52
N ARG A 100 2.73 3.53 5.99
CA ARG A 100 1.39 4.14 6.01
C ARG A 100 1.02 4.74 7.36
N ARG A 101 1.86 4.53 8.38
CA ARG A 101 1.60 4.94 9.78
C ARG A 101 2.16 6.32 10.11
N LEU A 102 2.97 6.88 9.23
CA LEU A 102 3.49 8.22 9.37
C LEU A 102 2.48 9.19 8.73
N PRO A 103 1.72 9.98 9.51
CA PRO A 103 0.87 11.00 8.93
C PRO A 103 1.74 12.01 8.16
N LEU A 104 1.30 12.38 6.96
CA LEU A 104 1.81 13.55 6.26
C LEU A 104 1.72 14.75 7.23
N ARG A 105 2.87 15.28 7.65
CA ARG A 105 2.96 16.42 8.57
C ARG A 105 2.67 17.74 7.86
#